data_AF-A0A8J6Q9K3-F1
#
_entry.id   AF-A0A8J6Q9K3-F1
#
_cell.length_a   1.000
_cell.length_b   1.000
_cell.length_c   1.000
_cell.angle_alpha   90.00
_cell.angle_beta   90.00
_cell.angle_gamma   90.00
#
_symmetry.space_group_name_H-M   'P 1'
#
loop_
_entity.id
_entity.type
_entity.pdbx_description
1 polymer ?
#
loop_
_entity_poly.entity_id
_entity_poly.type
_entity_poly.pdbx_seq_one_letter_code
_entity_poly.pdbx_strand_id
1 'polypeptide(L)'
;FLGEQPFNFSALNYSEEDLDSGEERTQKHAGELDARNEVFVNIDGYQQGLGSINSWGRLPMDQYLLPYKDYTYSYWMIPLTE
;
A
#
# COMPACT_ATOMS: atom_id res chain seq x y z
N PHE A 1 0.60 14.70 7.72
CA PHE A 1 -0.27 13.76 8.46
C PHE A 1 0.34 13.48 9.81
N LEU A 2 -0.48 13.38 10.85
CA LEU A 2 -0.06 13.00 12.20
C LEU A 2 -0.90 11.81 12.67
N GLY A 3 -0.33 10.93 13.49
CA GLY A 3 -1.03 9.81 14.10
C GLY A 3 -0.52 9.58 15.52
N GLU A 4 -1.38 9.10 16.42
CA GLU A 4 -0.98 8.76 17.80
C GLU A 4 -0.09 7.52 17.85
N GLN A 5 -0.28 6.62 16.87
CA GLN A 5 0.50 5.40 16.70
C GLN A 5 1.27 5.47 15.38
N PRO A 6 2.42 4.77 15.25
CA PRO A 6 3.10 4.62 13.98
C PRO A 6 2.15 4.03 12.91
N PHE A 7 2.21 4.58 11.70
CA PHE A 7 1.44 4.11 10.55
C PHE A 7 2.33 4.09 9.30
N ASN A 8 1.90 3.38 8.27
CA ASN A 8 2.61 3.28 7.00
C ASN A 8 2.04 4.30 6.00
N PHE A 9 2.88 4.77 5.09
CA PHE A 9 2.43 5.63 4.01
C PHE A 9 3.22 5.39 2.73
N SER A 10 2.60 5.72 1.61
CA SER A 10 3.26 5.85 0.31
C SER A 10 2.74 7.11 -0.39
N ALA A 11 3.54 7.66 -1.30
CA ALA A 11 3.17 8.79 -2.14
C ALA A 11 3.80 8.58 -3.52
N LEU A 12 2.98 8.28 -4.52
CA LEU A 12 3.44 7.92 -5.86
C LEU A 12 2.68 8.73 -6.92
N ASN A 13 3.32 9.01 -8.05
CA ASN A 13 2.67 9.57 -9.24
C ASN A 13 1.99 8.50 -10.10
N TYR A 14 1.49 7.43 -9.47
CA TYR A 14 0.83 6.30 -10.11
C TYR A 14 -0.37 5.91 -9.26
N SER A 15 -1.52 5.69 -9.90
CA SER A 15 -2.68 5.13 -9.21
C SER A 15 -2.48 3.63 -8.96
N GLU A 16 -3.31 3.02 -8.11
CA GLU A 16 -3.28 1.58 -7.91
C GLU A 16 -3.59 0.82 -9.22
N GLU A 17 -4.48 1.34 -10.05
CA GLU A 17 -4.79 0.72 -11.35
C GLU A 17 -3.66 0.83 -12.39
N ASP A 18 -2.75 1.79 -12.24
CA ASP A 18 -1.55 1.83 -13.08
C ASP A 18 -0.60 0.67 -12.74
N LEU A 19 -0.49 0.36 -11.45
CA LEU A 19 0.41 -0.65 -10.89
C LEU A 19 -0.17 -2.07 -10.92
N ASP A 20 -1.49 -2.20 -10.99
CA ASP A 20 -2.19 -3.46 -11.09
C ASP A 20 -2.56 -3.80 -12.55
N SER A 21 -2.36 -5.07 -12.92
CA SER A 21 -2.84 -5.62 -14.20
C SER A 21 -4.28 -6.13 -14.11
N GLY A 22 -4.83 -6.22 -12.90
CA GLY A 22 -6.10 -6.87 -12.61
C GLY A 22 -6.01 -8.39 -12.73
N GLU A 23 -7.17 -9.05 -12.79
CA GLU A 23 -7.29 -10.51 -12.87
C GLU A 23 -6.65 -11.10 -14.14
N GLU A 24 -6.67 -10.34 -15.25
CA GLU A 24 -6.13 -10.77 -16.53
C GLU A 24 -4.65 -10.39 -16.66
N ARG A 25 -3.81 -11.38 -16.96
CA ARG A 25 -2.36 -11.16 -17.09
C ARG A 25 -2.03 -10.47 -18.40
N THR A 26 -1.76 -9.17 -18.33
CA THR A 26 -1.48 -8.31 -19.49
C THR A 26 0.00 -8.13 -19.84
N GLN A 27 0.93 -8.74 -19.08
CA GLN A 27 2.39 -8.64 -19.29
C GLN A 27 2.91 -7.19 -19.32
N LYS A 28 2.40 -6.32 -18.43
CA LYS A 28 2.91 -4.95 -18.28
C LYS A 28 4.35 -4.94 -17.74
N HIS A 29 5.14 -3.96 -18.15
CA HIS A 29 6.48 -3.72 -17.64
C HIS A 29 6.58 -2.35 -16.97
N ALA A 30 7.34 -2.24 -15.88
CA ALA A 30 7.47 -1.00 -15.12
C ALA A 30 7.98 0.20 -15.97
N GLY A 31 8.75 -0.07 -17.03
CA GLY A 31 9.23 0.96 -17.97
C GLY A 31 8.17 1.51 -18.93
N GLU A 32 6.96 0.93 -18.94
CA GLU A 32 5.83 1.36 -19.77
C GLU A 32 4.88 2.30 -19.03
N LEU A 33 5.16 2.59 -17.74
CA LEU A 33 4.32 3.43 -16.91
C LEU A 33 4.67 4.91 -17.06
N ASP A 34 3.71 5.69 -17.54
CA ASP A 34 3.81 7.16 -17.55
C ASP A 34 3.39 7.73 -16.20
N ALA A 35 4.26 8.53 -15.58
CA ALA A 35 3.95 9.20 -14.33
C ALA A 35 2.83 10.24 -14.53
N ARG A 36 1.90 10.28 -13.58
CA ARG A 36 0.77 11.23 -13.57
C ARG A 36 1.14 12.57 -12.94
N ASN A 37 0.34 13.59 -13.23
CA ASN A 37 0.51 14.91 -12.60
C ASN A 37 0.05 14.89 -11.13
N GLU A 38 -0.89 14.01 -10.79
CA GLU A 38 -1.39 13.80 -9.45
C GLU A 38 -0.44 12.96 -8.60
N VAL A 39 -0.49 13.15 -7.28
CA VAL A 39 0.18 12.29 -6.30
C VAL A 39 -0.89 11.49 -5.56
N PHE A 40 -0.78 10.18 -5.61
CA PHE A 40 -1.64 9.23 -4.90
C PHE A 40 -0.97 8.91 -3.56
N VAL A 41 -1.63 9.31 -2.46
CA VAL A 41 -1.12 9.14 -1.10
C VAL A 41 -1.95 8.09 -0.38
N ASN A 42 -1.31 7.00 0.03
CA ASN A 42 -1.92 5.98 0.89
C ASN A 42 -1.46 6.17 2.33
N ILE A 43 -2.40 6.09 3.28
CA ILE A 43 -2.16 6.21 4.73
C ILE A 43 -2.76 4.98 5.40
N ASP A 44 -1.92 4.05 5.83
CA ASP A 44 -2.35 2.74 6.28
C ASP A 44 -2.00 2.53 7.76
N GLY A 45 -3.02 2.33 8.59
CA GLY A 45 -2.81 1.93 9.99
C GLY A 45 -2.20 0.53 10.11
N TYR A 46 -2.51 -0.37 9.16
CA TYR A 46 -2.05 -1.74 9.15
C TYR A 46 -1.82 -2.21 7.71
N GLN A 47 -0.77 -2.99 7.49
CA GLN A 47 -0.47 -3.64 6.20
C GLN A 47 0.00 -5.07 6.48
N GLN A 48 -0.53 -6.03 5.73
CA GLN A 48 -0.06 -7.41 5.83
C GLN A 48 1.36 -7.53 5.26
N GLY A 49 2.17 -8.42 5.83
CA GLY A 49 3.49 -8.73 5.28
C GLY A 49 3.41 -9.30 3.86
N LEU A 50 4.52 -9.20 3.12
CA LEU A 50 4.62 -9.72 1.75
C LEU A 50 4.74 -11.25 1.71
N GLY A 51 5.42 -11.83 2.70
CA GLY A 51 5.71 -13.27 2.77
C GLY A 51 7.06 -13.62 2.18
N SER A 52 7.08 -14.40 1.10
CA SER A 52 8.30 -14.77 0.36
C SER A 52 9.26 -15.75 1.08
N ILE A 53 8.79 -16.53 2.06
CA ILE A 53 9.53 -17.74 2.48
C ILE A 53 9.72 -18.66 1.26
N ASN A 54 8.71 -18.71 0.40
CA ASN A 54 8.84 -19.14 -0.98
C ASN A 54 7.88 -18.34 -1.86
N SER A 55 8.03 -18.47 -3.18
CA SER A 55 7.20 -17.75 -4.17
C SER A 55 6.13 -18.65 -4.80
N TRP A 56 5.74 -19.74 -4.14
CA TRP A 56 4.79 -20.74 -4.66
C TRP A 56 3.74 -21.14 -3.62
N GLY A 57 3.18 -20.15 -2.94
CA GLY A 57 1.93 -20.29 -2.18
C GLY A 57 2.07 -20.19 -0.67
N ARG A 58 3.27 -19.94 -0.12
CA ARG A 58 3.39 -19.70 1.32
C ARG A 58 3.03 -18.25 1.67
N LEU A 59 2.03 -18.10 2.54
CA LEU A 59 1.66 -16.83 3.18
C LEU A 59 2.79 -16.29 4.08
N PRO A 60 2.73 -15.00 4.48
CA PRO A 60 3.59 -14.45 5.52
C PRO A 60 3.59 -15.27 6.81
N MET A 61 4.68 -15.16 7.59
CA MET A 61 4.71 -15.74 8.94
C MET A 61 3.58 -15.15 9.79
N ASP A 62 3.06 -15.93 10.74
CA ASP A 62 1.88 -15.55 11.53
C ASP A 62 1.98 -14.18 12.19
N GLN A 63 3.17 -13.79 12.66
CA GLN A 63 3.43 -12.47 13.28
C GLN A 63 3.30 -11.28 12.31
N TYR A 64 3.30 -11.52 11.00
CA TYR A 64 3.16 -10.52 9.94
C TYR A 64 1.83 -10.67 9.17
N LEU A 65 0.94 -11.56 9.60
CA LEU A 65 -0.40 -11.65 9.06
C LEU A 65 -1.31 -10.61 9.70
N LEU A 66 -2.29 -10.12 8.94
CA LEU A 66 -3.41 -9.34 9.45
C LEU A 66 -4.62 -10.29 9.64
N PRO A 67 -4.81 -10.92 10.81
CA PRO A 67 -5.90 -11.86 11.03
C PRO A 67 -7.26 -11.17 10.96
N TYR A 68 -8.32 -11.94 10.70
CA TYR A 68 -9.69 -11.45 10.75
C TYR A 68 -10.07 -11.04 12.19
N LYS A 69 -10.23 -9.73 12.41
CA LYS A 69 -10.71 -9.11 13.65
C LYS A 69 -11.04 -7.64 13.39
N ASP A 70 -11.58 -6.96 14.38
CA ASP A 70 -11.76 -5.52 14.34
C ASP A 70 -10.41 -4.81 14.47
N TYR A 71 -10.18 -3.82 13.61
CA TYR A 71 -9.04 -2.93 13.64
C TYR A 71 -9.54 -1.49 13.68
N THR A 72 -8.84 -0.64 14.42
CA THR A 72 -9.12 0.78 14.47
C THR A 72 -7.81 1.52 14.33
N TYR A 73 -7.80 2.55 13.49
CA TYR A 73 -6.71 3.50 13.38
C TYR A 73 -7.31 4.88 13.09
N SER A 74 -6.56 5.93 13.41
CA SER A 74 -6.94 7.31 13.08
C SER A 74 -5.70 8.14 12.81
N TYR A 75 -5.90 9.23 12.07
CA TYR A 75 -4.86 10.21 11.76
C TYR A 75 -5.48 11.59 11.57
N TRP A 76 -4.64 12.61 11.65
CA TRP A 76 -4.99 13.99 11.32
C TRP A 76 -4.31 14.42 10.02
N MET A 77 -5.09 14.99 9.12
CA MET A 77 -4.60 15.76 7.98
C MET A 77 -4.59 17.23 8.39
N ILE A 78 -3.39 17.80 8.55
CA ILE A 78 -3.21 19.18 8.98
C ILE A 78 -2.55 19.92 7.81
N PRO A 79 -3.27 20.83 7.15
CA PRO A 79 -2.67 21.72 6.16
C PRO A 79 -1.60 22.58 6.84
N LEU A 80 -0.43 22.66 6.22
CA LEU A 80 0.60 23.61 6.61
C LEU A 80 0.48 24.82 5.69
N THR A 81 0.38 26.00 6.28
CA THR A 81 0.54 27.27 5.57
C THR A 81 1.98 27.72 5.75
N GLU A 82 2.66 28.03 4.65
CA GLU A 82 3.92 28.78 4.68
C GLU A 82 3.69 30.25 5.03
#